data_AF-A0A2S4KUV9-F1
#
_entry.id   AF-A0A2S4KUV9-F1
#
_cell.length_a   1.000
_cell.length_b   1.000
_cell.length_c   1.000
_cell.angle_alpha   90.00
_cell.angle_beta   90.00
_cell.angle_gamma   90.00
#
_symmetry.space_group_name_H-M   'P 1'
#
loop_
_entity.id
_entity.type
_entity.pdbx_description
1 polymer ?
#
loop_
_entity_poly.entity_id
_entity_poly.type
_entity_poly.pdbx_seq_one_letter_code
_entity_poly.pdbx_strand_id
1 'polypeptide(L)'
;MADSCDEPIALSAHALAALAEFKAEKDVHQAKFAELQAEAEANAPLSMEAFTEDWNESQFWYSDETAGILANQLLDGSASSTAIGVVSTPSVFVALRNILSLRSLTLQRTRQQSERPHLVLLEHDERFAVFPEFVHYDFQQPLKLPAWIESSATLHF
;
A
#
# COMPACT_ATOMS: atom_id res chain seq x y z
N MET A 1 -51.13 -21.94 -31.06
CA MET A 1 -51.68 -21.08 -29.97
C MET A 1 -50.58 -20.11 -29.61
N ALA A 2 -50.86 -18.82 -29.75
CA ALA A 2 -49.99 -17.65 -29.50
C ALA A 2 -49.37 -17.68 -28.09
N ASP A 3 -48.07 -17.42 -27.91
CA ASP A 3 -47.36 -16.13 -27.87
C ASP A 3 -47.24 -15.55 -26.44
N SER A 4 -46.04 -15.02 -26.14
CA SER A 4 -45.68 -14.13 -25.04
C SER A 4 -45.49 -14.70 -23.63
N CYS A 5 -44.27 -15.16 -23.34
CA CYS A 5 -43.59 -14.83 -22.09
C CYS A 5 -42.17 -14.34 -22.41
N ASP A 6 -42.09 -13.35 -23.29
CA ASP A 6 -40.88 -12.56 -23.52
C ASP A 6 -40.88 -11.40 -22.50
N GLU A 7 -41.09 -11.72 -21.21
CA GLU A 7 -40.93 -10.74 -20.14
C GLU A 7 -39.43 -10.40 -20.06
N PRO A 8 -39.05 -9.13 -20.26
CA PRO A 8 -37.65 -8.75 -20.20
C PRO A 8 -37.12 -9.08 -18.81
N ILE A 9 -36.05 -9.88 -18.73
CA ILE A 9 -35.36 -10.20 -17.47
C ILE A 9 -34.92 -8.87 -16.86
N ALA A 10 -35.62 -8.44 -15.81
CA ALA A 10 -35.37 -7.20 -15.10
C ALA A 10 -34.93 -7.51 -13.67
N LEU A 11 -33.98 -6.72 -13.16
CA LEU A 11 -33.57 -6.79 -11.76
C LEU A 11 -34.76 -6.43 -10.86
N SER A 12 -34.92 -7.14 -9.74
CA SER A 12 -35.88 -6.75 -8.72
C SER A 12 -35.55 -5.36 -8.17
N ALA A 13 -36.54 -4.63 -7.66
CA ALA A 13 -36.31 -3.30 -7.07
C ALA A 13 -35.23 -3.33 -5.96
N HIS A 14 -35.19 -4.40 -5.17
CA HIS A 14 -34.16 -4.60 -4.16
C HIS A 14 -32.77 -4.84 -4.76
N ALA A 15 -32.65 -5.63 -5.83
CA ALA A 15 -31.37 -5.84 -6.50
C ALA A 15 -30.85 -4.58 -7.20
N LEU A 16 -31.73 -3.73 -7.75
CA LEU A 16 -31.36 -2.43 -8.29
C LEU A 16 -30.86 -1.47 -7.20
N ALA A 17 -31.51 -1.44 -6.05
CA ALA A 17 -31.08 -0.63 -4.92
C ALA A 17 -29.71 -1.07 -4.39
N ALA A 18 -29.51 -2.38 -4.19
CA ALA A 18 -28.22 -2.94 -3.77
C ALA A 18 -27.10 -2.65 -4.80
N LEU A 19 -27.40 -2.74 -6.10
CA LEU A 19 -26.43 -2.39 -7.14
C LEU A 19 -26.09 -0.89 -7.15
N ALA A 20 -27.06 -0.03 -6.88
CA ALA A 20 -26.82 1.42 -6.79
C ALA A 20 -25.95 1.78 -5.58
N GLU A 21 -26.23 1.17 -4.42
CA GLU A 21 -25.42 1.31 -3.21
C GLU A 21 -23.97 0.83 -3.45
N PHE A 22 -23.80 -0.38 -4.00
CA PHE A 22 -22.49 -0.92 -4.35
C PHE A 22 -21.71 -0.02 -5.33
N LYS A 23 -22.37 0.57 -6.32
CA LYS A 23 -21.72 1.51 -7.24
C LYS A 23 -21.27 2.79 -6.54
N ALA A 24 -22.13 3.36 -5.68
CA ALA A 24 -21.77 4.54 -4.91
C ALA A 24 -20.58 4.28 -3.98
N GLU A 25 -20.55 3.11 -3.31
CA GLU A 25 -19.40 2.68 -2.51
C GLU A 25 -18.13 2.55 -3.35
N LYS A 26 -18.24 1.95 -4.55
CA LYS A 26 -17.10 1.85 -5.49
C LYS A 26 -16.57 3.22 -5.92
N ASP A 27 -17.44 4.17 -6.23
CA ASP A 27 -17.04 5.52 -6.64
C ASP A 27 -16.32 6.25 -5.49
N VAL A 28 -16.82 6.14 -4.26
CA VAL A 28 -16.15 6.68 -3.06
C VAL A 28 -14.78 6.05 -2.85
N HIS A 29 -14.67 4.73 -3.01
CA HIS A 29 -13.41 4.02 -2.87
C HIS A 29 -12.39 4.43 -3.94
N GLN A 30 -12.83 4.55 -5.20
CA GLN A 30 -11.98 5.03 -6.30
C GLN A 30 -11.48 6.45 -6.07
N ALA A 31 -12.34 7.35 -5.58
CA ALA A 31 -11.94 8.72 -5.26
C ALA A 31 -10.86 8.77 -4.17
N LYS A 32 -11.05 8.01 -3.08
CA LYS A 32 -10.05 7.90 -2.00
C LYS A 32 -8.73 7.30 -2.49
N PHE A 33 -8.80 6.25 -3.32
CA PHE A 33 -7.61 5.63 -3.89
C PHE A 33 -6.83 6.60 -4.77
N ALA A 34 -7.51 7.39 -5.60
CA ALA A 34 -6.89 8.41 -6.45
C ALA A 34 -6.22 9.52 -5.62
N GLU A 35 -6.84 9.94 -4.51
CA GLU A 35 -6.27 10.92 -3.57
C GLU A 35 -4.98 10.37 -2.92
N LEU A 36 -5.03 9.14 -2.40
CA LEU A 36 -3.87 8.49 -1.78
C LEU A 36 -2.74 8.25 -2.79
N GLN A 37 -3.07 7.88 -4.03
CA GLN A 37 -2.09 7.75 -5.08
C GLN A 37 -1.41 9.10 -5.38
N ALA A 38 -2.18 10.19 -5.47
CA ALA A 38 -1.62 11.52 -5.69
C ALA A 38 -0.71 11.98 -4.54
N GLU A 39 -1.10 11.75 -3.29
CA GLU A 39 -0.27 12.03 -2.11
C GLU A 39 1.01 11.19 -2.10
N ALA A 40 0.88 9.92 -2.47
CA ALA A 40 2.00 9.00 -2.57
C ALA A 40 3.00 9.43 -3.65
N GLU A 41 2.52 9.86 -4.81
CA GLU A 41 3.36 10.38 -5.91
C GLU A 41 4.01 11.73 -5.54
N ALA A 42 3.29 12.58 -4.81
CA ALA A 42 3.79 13.87 -4.33
C ALA A 42 4.83 13.75 -3.20
N ASN A 43 5.10 12.55 -2.70
CA ASN A 43 5.93 12.30 -1.50
C ASN A 43 5.43 13.09 -0.26
N ALA A 44 4.13 13.34 -0.18
CA ALA A 44 3.52 13.95 0.99
C ALA A 44 3.57 12.96 2.18
N PRO A 45 3.59 13.43 3.44
CA PRO A 45 3.46 12.56 4.59
C PRO A 45 2.13 11.81 4.54
N LEU A 46 2.20 10.49 4.61
CA LEU A 46 1.02 9.61 4.60
C LEU A 46 0.72 9.11 6.01
N SER A 47 -0.55 8.93 6.32
CA SER A 47 -1.01 8.35 7.59
C SER A 47 -1.52 6.94 7.36
N MET A 48 -1.32 6.04 8.34
CA MET A 48 -1.92 4.71 8.31
C MET A 48 -3.45 4.76 8.47
N GLU A 49 -4.03 5.86 8.92
CA GLU A 49 -5.49 6.07 8.97
C GLU A 49 -6.14 5.99 7.58
N ALA A 50 -5.37 6.24 6.52
CA ALA A 50 -5.81 6.05 5.14
C ALA A 50 -6.10 4.59 4.79
N PHE A 51 -5.47 3.64 5.49
CA PHE A 51 -5.58 2.21 5.28
C PHE A 51 -6.26 1.58 6.50
N THR A 52 -7.59 1.55 6.51
CA THR A 52 -8.34 1.01 7.66
C THR A 52 -8.05 -0.47 7.89
N GLU A 53 -7.85 -0.88 9.14
CA GLU A 53 -7.63 -2.28 9.50
C GLU A 53 -8.83 -3.15 9.11
N ASP A 54 -8.56 -4.32 8.54
CA ASP A 54 -9.55 -5.37 8.33
C ASP A 54 -9.30 -6.55 9.28
N TRP A 55 -10.23 -6.74 10.21
CA TRP A 55 -10.17 -7.81 11.22
C TRP A 55 -10.36 -9.21 10.61
N ASN A 56 -11.08 -9.33 9.49
CA ASN A 56 -11.25 -10.62 8.81
C ASN A 56 -9.92 -11.10 8.21
N GLU A 57 -9.08 -10.17 7.79
CA GLU A 57 -7.74 -10.41 7.25
C GLU A 57 -6.66 -10.40 8.35
N SER A 58 -7.06 -10.31 9.62
CA SER A 58 -6.16 -10.23 10.78
C SER A 58 -5.11 -9.11 10.67
N GLN A 59 -5.51 -7.96 10.12
CA GLN A 59 -4.64 -6.80 9.98
C GLN A 59 -4.60 -6.00 11.27
N PHE A 60 -3.39 -5.81 11.79
CA PHE A 60 -3.13 -4.97 12.96
C PHE A 60 -1.94 -4.08 12.68
N TRP A 61 -2.14 -2.77 12.73
CA TRP A 61 -1.08 -1.82 12.47
C TRP A 61 -0.29 -1.51 13.74
N TYR A 62 1.04 -1.45 13.63
CA TYR A 62 1.84 -0.88 14.71
C TYR A 62 1.45 0.58 14.95
N SER A 63 1.53 1.01 16.21
CA SER A 63 1.43 2.43 16.54
C SER A 63 2.51 3.24 15.82
N ASP A 64 2.24 4.53 15.59
CA ASP A 64 3.19 5.45 14.97
C ASP A 64 4.56 5.46 15.69
N GLU A 65 4.55 5.38 17.02
CA GLU A 65 5.76 5.27 17.84
C GLU A 65 6.56 4.02 17.50
N THR A 66 5.92 2.85 17.49
CA THR A 66 6.57 1.56 17.22
C THR A 66 7.08 1.52 15.79
N ALA A 67 6.25 1.91 14.83
CA ALA A 67 6.62 1.96 13.42
C ALA A 67 7.81 2.92 13.19
N GLY A 68 7.79 4.08 13.85
CA GLY A 68 8.87 5.06 13.79
C GLY A 68 10.19 4.54 14.38
N ILE A 69 10.15 3.82 15.50
CA ILE A 69 11.34 3.20 16.09
C ILE A 69 11.95 2.18 15.12
N LEU A 70 11.13 1.25 14.62
CA LEU A 70 11.58 0.20 13.68
C LEU A 70 12.13 0.81 12.39
N ALA A 71 11.45 1.81 11.82
CA ALA A 71 11.91 2.50 10.63
C ALA A 71 13.26 3.18 10.83
N ASN A 72 13.49 3.83 11.98
CA ASN A 72 14.79 4.44 12.28
C ASN A 72 15.89 3.39 12.45
N GLN A 73 15.60 2.24 13.06
CA GLN A 73 16.55 1.14 13.18
C GLN A 73 16.93 0.57 11.80
N LEU A 74 15.97 0.40 10.89
CA LEU A 74 16.25 -0.06 9.53
C LEU A 74 17.07 0.96 8.71
N LEU A 75 16.91 2.25 8.99
CA LEU A 75 17.69 3.30 8.34
C LEU A 75 19.08 3.50 8.95
N ASP A 76 19.30 3.04 10.18
CA ASP A 76 20.60 3.16 10.83
C ASP A 76 21.65 2.30 10.10
N GLY A 77 22.77 2.91 9.72
CA GLY A 77 23.79 2.28 8.88
C GLY A 77 23.38 1.96 7.44
N SER A 78 22.17 2.35 7.00
CA SER A 78 21.74 2.19 5.61
C SER A 78 22.44 3.21 4.70
N ALA A 79 22.78 2.78 3.49
CA ALA A 79 23.36 3.61 2.44
C ALA A 79 22.47 3.59 1.19
N SER A 80 22.82 4.38 0.16
CA SER A 80 22.11 4.37 -1.13
C SER A 80 22.10 3.01 -1.82
N SER A 81 23.09 2.15 -1.55
CA SER A 81 23.16 0.79 -2.07
C SER A 81 22.35 -0.23 -1.26
N THR A 82 21.81 0.15 -0.10
CA THR A 82 21.06 -0.77 0.76
C THR A 82 19.65 -0.97 0.18
N ALA A 83 19.19 -2.22 0.13
CA ALA A 83 17.81 -2.56 -0.13
C ALA A 83 17.12 -2.99 1.17
N ILE A 84 15.96 -2.42 1.47
CA ILE A 84 15.16 -2.71 2.65
C ILE A 84 13.82 -3.29 2.18
N GLY A 85 13.60 -4.57 2.48
CA GLY A 85 12.32 -5.24 2.27
C GLY A 85 11.51 -5.23 3.56
N VAL A 86 10.28 -4.73 3.49
CA VAL A 86 9.31 -4.71 4.59
C VAL A 86 8.21 -5.70 4.25
N VAL A 87 8.01 -6.72 5.08
CA VAL A 87 7.06 -7.82 4.82
C VAL A 87 5.92 -7.73 5.80
N SER A 88 4.68 -7.71 5.30
CA SER A 88 3.45 -7.75 6.11
C SER A 88 3.41 -6.75 7.27
N THR A 89 4.07 -5.60 7.12
CA THR A 89 4.27 -4.56 8.13
C THR A 89 4.17 -3.17 7.51
N PRO A 90 3.01 -2.83 6.91
CA PRO A 90 2.88 -1.65 6.07
C PRO A 90 3.05 -0.34 6.85
N SER A 91 2.74 -0.32 8.15
CA SER A 91 2.96 0.87 8.99
C SER A 91 4.44 1.25 9.12
N VAL A 92 5.35 0.27 9.20
CA VAL A 92 6.80 0.53 9.18
C VAL A 92 7.23 1.09 7.84
N PHE A 93 6.68 0.56 6.74
CA PHE A 93 6.97 1.07 5.40
C PHE A 93 6.50 2.53 5.22
N VAL A 94 5.29 2.87 5.67
CA VAL A 94 4.80 4.25 5.62
C VAL A 94 5.69 5.18 6.46
N ALA A 95 6.09 4.75 7.66
CA ALA A 95 7.03 5.50 8.49
C ALA A 95 8.40 5.72 7.81
N LEU A 96 8.97 4.67 7.18
CA LEU A 96 10.21 4.77 6.38
C LEU A 96 10.07 5.81 5.27
N ARG A 97 8.98 5.74 4.50
CA ARG A 97 8.70 6.64 3.38
C ARG A 97 8.61 8.09 3.85
N ASN A 98 7.87 8.35 4.93
CA ASN A 98 7.74 9.67 5.53
C ASN A 98 9.09 10.24 6.00
N ILE A 99 9.91 9.44 6.70
CA ILE A 99 11.23 9.86 7.16
C ILE A 99 12.14 10.21 5.97
N LEU A 100 12.15 9.37 4.93
CA LEU A 100 12.98 9.59 3.74
C LEU A 100 12.51 10.81 2.92
N SER A 101 11.20 11.05 2.82
CA SER A 101 10.65 12.27 2.21
C SER A 101 11.09 13.53 2.95
N LEU A 102 11.03 13.54 4.29
CA LEU A 102 11.50 14.65 5.12
C LEU A 102 13.02 14.89 4.98
N ARG A 103 13.83 13.82 4.96
CA ARG A 103 15.27 13.91 4.72
C ARG A 103 15.55 14.49 3.33
N SER A 104 14.85 14.03 2.29
CA SER A 104 14.97 14.55 0.92
C SER A 104 14.69 16.05 0.83
N LEU A 105 13.60 16.54 1.46
CA LEU A 105 13.28 17.97 1.51
C LEU A 105 14.38 18.79 2.20
N THR A 106 14.98 18.25 3.27
CA THR A 106 16.07 18.89 4.00
C THR A 106 17.36 18.93 3.18
N LEU A 107 17.65 17.85 2.46
CA LEU A 107 18.85 17.69 1.64
C LEU A 107 18.81 18.47 0.32
N GLN A 108 17.64 18.63 -0.29
CA GLN A 108 17.44 19.53 -1.44
C GLN A 108 17.80 20.99 -1.09
N ARG A 109 17.52 21.41 0.16
CA ARG A 109 17.93 22.73 0.66
C ARG A 109 19.46 22.87 0.78
N THR A 110 20.18 21.76 0.95
CA THR A 110 21.64 21.73 1.19
C THR A 110 22.48 21.24 0.00
N ARG A 111 21.86 20.95 -1.17
CA ARG A 111 22.51 20.41 -2.39
C ARG A 111 23.21 19.05 -2.22
N GLN A 112 22.89 18.31 -1.17
CA GLN A 112 23.41 16.96 -0.92
C GLN A 112 22.41 15.94 -1.45
N GLN A 113 22.45 15.64 -2.74
CA GLN A 113 21.53 14.65 -3.32
C GLN A 113 22.18 13.26 -3.26
N SER A 114 21.41 12.24 -2.89
CA SER A 114 21.64 10.83 -3.26
C SER A 114 22.19 9.87 -2.19
N GLU A 115 21.54 9.79 -1.03
CA GLU A 115 21.68 8.66 -0.09
C GLU A 115 20.32 8.12 0.37
N ARG A 116 19.51 7.59 -0.56
CA ARG A 116 18.25 6.90 -0.20
C ARG A 116 18.39 5.39 -0.48
N PRO A 117 18.12 4.52 0.51
CA PRO A 117 18.07 3.08 0.26
C PRO A 117 16.89 2.73 -0.66
N HIS A 118 17.00 1.60 -1.36
CA HIS A 118 15.89 1.03 -2.13
C HIS A 118 14.88 0.41 -1.16
N LEU A 119 13.60 0.73 -1.29
CA LEU A 119 12.54 0.17 -0.45
C LEU A 119 11.66 -0.77 -1.26
N VAL A 120 11.22 -1.86 -0.61
CA VAL A 120 10.23 -2.79 -1.15
C VAL A 120 9.20 -3.11 -0.07
N LEU A 121 7.92 -3.04 -0.43
CA LEU A 121 6.81 -3.44 0.43
C LEU A 121 6.22 -4.76 -0.10
N LEU A 122 6.34 -5.83 0.69
CA LEU A 122 5.79 -7.15 0.39
C LEU A 122 4.49 -7.32 1.18
N GLU A 123 3.36 -7.14 0.52
CA GLU A 123 2.03 -7.12 1.17
C GLU A 123 0.99 -7.93 0.40
N HIS A 124 0.07 -8.54 1.15
CA HIS A 124 -1.09 -9.20 0.56
C HIS A 124 -2.16 -8.19 0.15
N ASP A 125 -2.32 -7.14 0.95
CA ASP A 125 -3.37 -6.14 0.80
C ASP A 125 -3.11 -5.21 -0.40
N GLU A 126 -3.91 -5.35 -1.45
CA GLU A 126 -3.78 -4.59 -2.70
C GLU A 126 -4.07 -3.09 -2.54
N ARG A 127 -4.62 -2.64 -1.40
CA ARG A 127 -4.80 -1.20 -1.16
C ARG A 127 -3.47 -0.47 -1.13
N PHE A 128 -2.39 -1.16 -0.75
CA PHE A 128 -1.03 -0.61 -0.78
C PHE A 128 -0.42 -0.52 -2.18
N ALA A 129 -1.09 -1.01 -3.23
CA ALA A 129 -0.65 -0.89 -4.62
C ALA A 129 -0.63 0.55 -5.15
N VAL A 130 -1.10 1.54 -4.36
CA VAL A 130 -0.84 2.97 -4.60
C VAL A 130 0.66 3.30 -4.58
N PHE A 131 1.48 2.47 -3.93
CA PHE A 131 2.92 2.67 -3.82
C PHE A 131 3.65 1.96 -4.95
N PRO A 132 4.58 2.62 -5.66
CA PRO A 132 5.41 1.95 -6.67
C PRO A 132 6.36 0.91 -6.05
N GLU A 133 6.63 1.00 -4.74
CA GLU A 133 7.43 0.03 -4.00
C GLU A 133 6.66 -1.26 -3.63
N PHE A 134 5.34 -1.32 -3.90
CA PHE A 134 4.50 -2.47 -3.57
C PHE A 134 4.78 -3.67 -4.46
N VAL A 135 4.84 -4.84 -3.82
CA VAL A 135 4.90 -6.16 -4.45
C VAL A 135 3.90 -7.04 -3.73
N HIS A 136 2.94 -7.58 -4.49
CA HIS A 136 1.98 -8.52 -3.91
C HIS A 136 2.70 -9.74 -3.34
N TYR A 137 2.43 -10.05 -2.08
CA TYR A 137 3.04 -11.13 -1.34
C TYR A 137 1.97 -12.06 -0.78
N ASP A 138 2.09 -13.34 -1.10
CA ASP A 138 1.24 -14.40 -0.56
C ASP A 138 2.09 -15.28 0.37
N PHE A 139 1.75 -15.28 1.67
CA PHE A 139 2.46 -16.07 2.67
C PHE A 139 2.34 -17.59 2.43
N GLN A 140 1.34 -18.04 1.65
CA GLN A 140 1.20 -19.44 1.25
C GLN A 140 2.20 -19.81 0.12
N GLN A 141 2.71 -18.82 -0.60
CA GLN A 141 3.73 -18.96 -1.64
C GLN A 141 4.90 -18.01 -1.37
N PRO A 142 5.59 -18.12 -0.23
CA PRO A 142 6.51 -17.08 0.27
C PRO A 142 7.76 -16.89 -0.59
N LEU A 143 8.07 -17.84 -1.47
CA LEU A 143 9.20 -17.79 -2.41
C LEU A 143 8.80 -17.33 -3.82
N LYS A 144 7.50 -17.08 -4.07
CA LYS A 144 7.04 -16.57 -5.36
C LYS A 144 7.25 -15.07 -5.41
N LEU A 145 8.51 -14.68 -5.51
CA LEU A 145 8.94 -13.29 -5.57
C LEU A 145 9.38 -12.93 -7.00
N PRO A 146 9.31 -11.65 -7.38
CA PRO A 146 9.95 -11.18 -8.61
C PRO A 146 11.46 -11.48 -8.60
N ALA A 147 12.00 -11.94 -9.73
CA ALA A 147 13.40 -12.33 -9.87
C ALA A 147 14.42 -11.24 -9.47
N TRP A 148 14.03 -9.96 -9.56
CA TRP A 148 14.89 -8.84 -9.17
C TRP A 148 15.10 -8.75 -7.64
N ILE A 149 14.18 -9.30 -6.82
CA ILE A 149 14.32 -9.36 -5.35
C ILE A 149 15.23 -10.52 -4.95
N GLU A 150 15.08 -11.68 -5.61
CA GLU A 150 15.82 -12.91 -5.29
C GLU A 150 17.34 -12.75 -5.35
N SER A 151 17.82 -11.74 -6.08
CA SER A 151 19.24 -11.50 -6.34
C SER A 151 19.89 -10.50 -5.36
N SER A 152 19.12 -9.81 -4.50
CA SER A 152 19.60 -8.57 -3.85
C SER A 152 19.27 -8.41 -2.35
N ALA A 153 18.50 -9.30 -1.72
CA ALA A 153 18.00 -9.03 -0.36
C ALA A 153 18.84 -9.67 0.75
N THR A 154 19.35 -8.84 1.67
CA THR A 154 19.67 -9.26 3.04
C THR A 154 18.39 -9.12 3.87
N LEU A 155 17.82 -10.24 4.32
CA LEU A 155 16.63 -10.24 5.17
C LEU A 155 17.05 -9.97 6.63
N HIS A 156 16.56 -8.88 7.21
CA HIS A 156 16.65 -8.60 8.64
C HIS A 156 15.31 -8.98 9.29
N PHE A 157 15.35 -9.84 10.31
CA PHE A 157 14.21 -10.24 11.15
C PHE A 157 14.21 -9.43 12.45
#